data_AF-A0A2V2RW95-F1
#
_entry.id   AF-A0A2V2RW95-F1
#
_cell.length_a   1.000
_cell.length_b   1.000
_cell.length_c   1.000
_cell.angle_alpha   90.00
_cell.angle_beta   90.00
_cell.angle_gamma   90.00
#
_symmetry.space_group_name_H-M   'P 1'
#
loop_
_entity.id
_entity.type
_entity.pdbx_description
1 polymer ?
#
loop_
_entity_poly.entity_id
_entity_poly.type
_entity_poly.pdbx_seq_one_letter_code
_entity_poly.pdbx_strand_id
1 'polypeptide(L)'
;MLRVLHILLWVAAIPFSFSACQGKNKTTINVTCAPRFEQRGDFVYLVIRDSIHSYEVGYSMPPRVVFLPVSLDTNRIYTFTISEKPLKGTKFKSSTVLRVQADEKVIYDEEICEVHHTRMQQKKVPILYGLLMRSPDEPPWEDEQKLFPHRNEVVSGGCCPLPEKTEIIYLCNQCKMAYEQWRKQHPSTRK
;
A
#
# COMPACT_ATOMS: atom_id res chain seq x y z
N MET A 1 -23.24 65.28 21.70
CA MET A 1 -24.22 64.19 21.58
C MET A 1 -24.12 63.59 20.19
N LEU A 2 -23.57 62.38 20.05
CA LEU A 2 -24.11 61.28 19.22
C LEU A 2 -23.19 60.08 19.36
N ARG A 3 -23.70 59.03 20.00
CA ARG A 3 -23.10 57.69 20.08
C ARG A 3 -23.55 56.93 18.83
N VAL A 4 -22.63 56.32 18.09
CA VAL A 4 -22.98 55.25 17.14
C VAL A 4 -22.14 54.02 17.47
N LEU A 5 -22.89 53.00 17.89
CA LEU A 5 -22.51 51.69 18.35
C LEU A 5 -22.35 50.79 17.11
N HIS A 6 -21.18 50.21 16.86
CA HIS A 6 -21.06 49.13 15.87
C HIS A 6 -20.59 47.84 16.53
N ILE A 7 -21.39 46.81 16.22
CA ILE A 7 -21.50 45.50 16.83
C ILE A 7 -20.37 44.61 16.33
N LEU A 8 -19.60 44.05 17.26
CA LEU A 8 -18.62 42.98 17.03
C LEU A 8 -19.37 41.67 16.76
N LEU A 9 -19.34 41.18 15.52
CA LEU A 9 -19.80 39.83 15.17
C LEU A 9 -18.67 38.83 15.46
N TRP A 10 -18.75 38.12 16.58
CA TRP A 10 -17.90 36.96 16.86
C TRP A 10 -18.47 35.73 16.14
N VAL A 11 -17.84 35.33 15.05
CA VAL A 11 -18.10 34.02 14.43
C VAL A 11 -17.30 32.98 15.20
N ALA A 12 -17.97 32.26 16.10
CA ALA A 12 -17.40 31.12 16.80
C ALA A 12 -17.13 29.99 15.80
N ALA A 13 -15.87 29.82 15.40
CA ALA A 13 -15.41 28.65 14.66
C ALA A 13 -15.46 27.44 15.60
N ILE A 14 -16.45 26.58 15.43
CA ILE A 14 -16.53 25.29 16.13
C ILE A 14 -15.48 24.37 15.48
N PRO A 15 -14.44 23.92 16.22
CA PRO A 15 -13.53 22.92 15.68
C PRO A 15 -14.28 21.59 15.60
N PHE A 16 -14.65 21.20 14.38
CA PHE A 16 -15.03 19.82 14.07
C PHE A 16 -13.78 18.95 14.26
N SER A 17 -13.61 18.40 15.46
CA SER A 17 -12.62 17.37 15.72
C SER A 17 -13.06 16.09 15.01
N PHE A 18 -12.47 15.84 13.84
CA PHE A 18 -12.54 14.55 13.18
C PHE A 18 -11.88 13.51 14.10
N SER A 19 -12.69 12.75 14.83
CA SER A 19 -12.25 11.58 15.57
C SER A 19 -11.82 10.52 14.55
N ALA A 20 -10.51 10.43 14.31
CA ALA A 20 -9.92 9.36 13.53
C ALA A 20 -10.12 8.06 14.32
N CYS A 21 -10.93 7.14 13.79
CA CYS A 21 -11.05 5.80 14.33
C CYS A 21 -9.66 5.15 14.35
N GLN A 22 -9.03 5.10 15.53
CA GLN A 22 -7.79 4.37 15.78
C GLN A 22 -8.03 2.87 15.50
N GLY A 23 -7.59 2.43 14.32
CA GLY A 23 -7.51 1.01 14.00
C GLY A 23 -6.58 0.30 14.97
N LYS A 24 -6.93 -0.94 15.33
CA LYS A 24 -6.16 -1.86 16.19
C LYS A 24 -4.64 -1.67 16.00
N ASN A 25 -3.92 -1.43 17.10
CA ASN A 25 -2.47 -1.21 17.12
C ASN A 25 -1.73 -2.29 16.31
N LYS A 26 -1.26 -1.92 15.11
CA LYS A 26 -0.37 -2.73 14.28
C LYS A 26 0.99 -2.74 14.99
N THR A 27 1.41 -3.90 15.51
CA THR A 27 2.75 -4.03 16.08
C THR A 27 3.76 -3.82 14.94
N THR A 28 4.63 -2.83 15.12
CA THR A 28 5.70 -2.51 14.18
C THR A 28 7.04 -2.79 14.84
N ILE A 29 7.96 -3.35 14.06
CA ILE A 29 9.28 -3.79 14.53
C ILE A 29 10.30 -3.23 13.56
N ASN A 30 11.33 -2.58 14.08
CA ASN A 30 12.44 -2.06 13.29
C ASN A 30 13.59 -3.07 13.33
N VAL A 31 14.05 -3.53 12.18
CA VAL A 31 15.19 -4.44 12.03
C VAL A 31 16.23 -3.77 11.18
N THR A 32 17.48 -3.72 11.66
CA THR A 32 18.59 -3.11 10.90
C THR A 32 19.58 -4.19 10.47
N CYS A 33 19.67 -4.45 9.16
CA CYS A 33 20.54 -5.49 8.61
C CYS A 33 20.85 -5.26 7.13
N ALA A 34 21.82 -6.02 6.59
CA ALA A 34 21.95 -6.18 5.15
C ALA A 34 20.82 -7.10 4.62
N PRO A 35 20.24 -6.81 3.45
CA PRO A 35 19.20 -7.65 2.87
C PRO A 35 19.82 -8.94 2.34
N ARG A 36 19.10 -10.05 2.47
CA ARG A 36 19.45 -11.31 1.82
C ARG A 36 18.28 -11.79 0.98
N PHE A 37 18.58 -12.43 -0.14
CA PHE A 37 17.56 -12.96 -1.04
C PHE A 37 17.67 -14.47 -1.13
N GLU A 38 16.54 -15.15 -1.01
CA GLU A 38 16.44 -16.60 -1.14
C GLU A 38 15.40 -16.95 -2.19
N GLN A 39 15.79 -17.76 -3.17
CA GLN A 39 14.87 -18.29 -4.17
C GLN A 39 14.31 -19.63 -3.68
N ARG A 40 12.98 -19.78 -3.71
CA ARG A 40 12.28 -21.03 -3.38
C ARG A 40 11.17 -21.25 -4.40
N GLY A 41 11.42 -22.18 -5.33
CA GLY A 41 10.58 -22.35 -6.51
C GLY A 41 10.56 -21.06 -7.34
N ASP A 42 9.35 -20.61 -7.69
CA ASP A 42 9.12 -19.40 -8.48
C ASP A 42 9.08 -18.11 -7.63
N PHE A 43 9.38 -18.19 -6.34
CA PHE A 43 9.37 -17.02 -5.46
C PHE A 43 10.79 -16.64 -5.04
N VAL A 44 11.03 -15.33 -5.01
CA VAL A 44 12.20 -14.73 -4.35
C VAL A 44 11.73 -14.07 -3.07
N TYR A 45 12.34 -14.46 -1.95
CA TYR A 45 12.07 -13.93 -0.63
C TYR A 45 13.17 -12.98 -0.20
N LEU A 46 12.78 -11.84 0.36
CA LEU A 46 13.66 -10.95 1.12
C LEU A 46 13.72 -11.47 2.55
N VAL A 47 14.90 -11.90 2.97
CA VAL A 47 15.21 -12.35 4.33
C VAL A 47 15.78 -11.18 5.12
N ILE A 48 15.08 -10.79 6.17
CA ILE A 48 15.43 -9.67 7.07
C ILE A 48 15.69 -10.26 8.45
N ARG A 49 16.94 -10.23 8.90
CA ARG A 49 17.35 -10.89 10.14
C ARG A 49 18.39 -10.07 10.89
N ASP A 50 18.19 -9.93 12.20
CA ASP A 50 19.20 -9.48 13.17
C ASP A 50 19.45 -10.59 14.22
N SER A 51 20.02 -10.25 15.38
CA SER A 51 20.29 -11.22 16.45
C SER A 51 19.05 -11.68 17.22
N ILE A 52 17.91 -11.01 17.06
CA ILE A 52 16.68 -11.20 17.86
C ILE A 52 15.51 -11.61 16.95
N HIS A 53 15.44 -11.06 15.74
CA HIS A 53 14.31 -11.14 14.83
C HIS A 53 14.72 -11.78 13.50
N SER A 54 13.79 -12.50 12.88
CA SER A 54 13.97 -13.12 11.57
C SER A 54 12.64 -13.13 10.83
N TYR A 55 12.60 -12.48 9.67
CA TYR A 55 11.41 -12.35 8.83
C TYR A 55 11.72 -12.74 7.38
N GLU A 56 10.74 -13.33 6.73
CA GLU A 56 10.76 -13.63 5.32
C GLU A 56 9.57 -12.93 4.66
N VAL A 57 9.84 -12.11 3.66
CA VAL A 57 8.83 -11.34 2.95
C VAL A 57 8.95 -11.65 1.47
N GLY A 58 7.83 -11.92 0.80
CA GLY A 58 7.84 -12.10 -0.66
C GLY A 58 8.37 -10.83 -1.33
N TYR A 59 9.44 -10.96 -2.11
CA TYR A 59 10.08 -9.84 -2.80
C TYR A 59 9.64 -9.77 -4.26
N SER A 60 9.70 -10.92 -4.95
CA SER A 60 9.21 -11.04 -6.32
C SER A 60 8.78 -12.48 -6.65
N MET A 61 8.01 -12.62 -7.72
CA MET A 61 7.66 -13.89 -8.34
C MET A 61 7.90 -13.74 -9.86
N PRO A 62 9.01 -14.26 -10.39
CA PRO A 62 9.27 -14.25 -11.83
C PRO A 62 8.14 -14.90 -12.65
N PRO A 63 7.96 -14.48 -13.91
CA PRO A 63 8.77 -13.49 -14.61
C PRO A 63 8.41 -12.02 -14.32
N ARG A 64 7.32 -11.70 -13.59
CA ARG A 64 6.65 -10.40 -13.76
C ARG A 64 6.10 -9.70 -12.51
N VAL A 65 6.15 -10.32 -11.33
CA VAL A 65 5.56 -9.71 -10.13
C VAL A 65 6.64 -9.26 -9.17
N VAL A 66 6.67 -7.97 -8.85
CA VAL A 66 7.49 -7.40 -7.77
C VAL A 66 6.55 -6.92 -6.67
N PHE A 67 6.71 -7.44 -5.47
CA PHE A 67 5.85 -7.10 -4.33
C PHE A 67 6.36 -5.89 -3.55
N LEU A 68 7.69 -5.69 -3.54
CA LEU A 68 8.33 -4.57 -2.88
C LEU A 68 9.08 -3.74 -3.95
N PRO A 69 8.55 -2.58 -4.38
CA PRO A 69 9.08 -1.81 -5.51
C PRO A 69 10.32 -0.98 -5.12
N VAL A 70 11.31 -1.60 -4.46
CA VAL A 70 12.58 -0.98 -4.11
C VAL A 70 13.75 -1.91 -4.43
N SER A 71 14.79 -1.37 -5.05
CA SER A 71 16.05 -2.07 -5.30
C SER A 71 16.94 -1.99 -4.07
N LEU A 72 17.44 -3.14 -3.62
CA LEU A 72 18.27 -3.24 -2.42
C LEU A 72 19.65 -3.84 -2.77
N ASP A 73 20.71 -3.22 -2.26
CA ASP A 73 22.09 -3.70 -2.40
C ASP A 73 22.44 -4.64 -1.25
N THR A 74 22.90 -5.85 -1.53
CA THR A 74 23.24 -6.84 -0.49
C THR A 74 24.45 -6.47 0.35
N ASN A 75 25.24 -5.47 -0.07
CA ASN A 75 26.42 -4.97 0.65
C ASN A 75 26.11 -3.73 1.50
N ARG A 76 24.85 -3.26 1.50
CA ARG A 76 24.43 -2.07 2.25
C ARG A 76 23.53 -2.45 3.41
N ILE A 77 23.63 -1.69 4.51
CA ILE A 77 22.76 -1.84 5.68
C ILE A 77 21.52 -0.96 5.51
N TYR A 78 20.37 -1.51 5.85
CA TYR A 78 19.09 -0.82 5.84
C TYR A 78 18.38 -1.00 7.18
N THR A 79 17.49 -0.07 7.50
CA THR A 79 16.51 -0.24 8.58
C THR A 79 15.13 -0.51 7.96
N PHE A 80 14.57 -1.67 8.26
CA PHE A 80 13.28 -2.13 7.82
C PHE A 80 12.26 -1.96 8.94
N THR A 81 11.17 -1.23 8.70
CA THR A 81 9.99 -1.26 9.57
C THR A 81 9.05 -2.34 9.06
N ILE A 82 8.83 -3.38 9.86
CA ILE A 82 8.02 -4.55 9.54
C ILE A 82 6.76 -4.54 10.40
N SER A 83 5.63 -4.96 9.84
CA SER A 83 4.50 -5.43 10.66
C SER A 83 4.23 -6.89 10.46
N GLU A 84 3.80 -7.53 11.54
CA GLU A 84 3.16 -8.84 11.48
C GLU A 84 1.64 -8.66 11.50
N LYS A 85 0.96 -9.40 10.63
CA LYS A 85 -0.49 -9.57 10.70
C LYS A 85 -0.80 -11.06 10.71
N PRO A 86 -1.75 -11.53 11.54
CA PRO A 86 -2.23 -12.90 11.40
C PRO A 86 -2.81 -13.07 9.99
N LEU A 87 -2.37 -14.11 9.29
CA LEU A 87 -2.92 -14.46 8.00
C LEU A 87 -4.32 -15.02 8.25
N LYS A 88 -5.32 -14.36 7.64
CA LYS A 88 -6.74 -14.62 7.83
C LYS A 88 -7.07 -16.12 7.66
N GLY A 89 -7.79 -16.68 8.63
CA GLY A 89 -8.16 -18.10 8.64
C GLY A 89 -7.02 -19.08 8.99
N THR A 90 -5.84 -18.60 9.38
CA THR A 90 -4.70 -19.46 9.74
C THR A 90 -4.05 -19.04 11.07
N LYS A 91 -3.21 -19.92 11.63
CA LYS A 91 -2.34 -19.59 12.76
C LYS A 91 -1.04 -18.90 12.33
N PHE A 92 -0.77 -18.83 11.02
CA PHE A 92 0.44 -18.23 10.49
C PHE A 92 0.33 -16.71 10.53
N LYS A 93 1.48 -16.05 10.70
CA LYS A 93 1.60 -14.61 10.55
C LYS A 93 2.19 -14.31 9.18
N SER A 94 1.67 -13.29 8.52
CA SER A 94 2.30 -12.68 7.36
C SER A 94 3.07 -11.44 7.80
N SER A 95 4.33 -11.35 7.37
CA SER A 95 5.17 -10.19 7.60
C SER A 95 5.13 -9.28 6.38
N THR A 96 5.03 -7.98 6.60
CA THR A 96 5.01 -6.98 5.53
C THR A 96 5.99 -5.87 5.86
N VAL A 97 6.79 -5.46 4.88
CA VAL A 97 7.67 -4.29 4.99
C VAL A 97 6.84 -3.03 4.78
N LEU A 98 6.84 -2.14 5.75
CA LEU A 98 6.11 -0.88 5.72
C LEU A 98 7.00 0.27 5.28
N ARG A 99 8.27 0.25 5.68
CA ARG A 99 9.23 1.30 5.40
C ARG A 99 10.63 0.71 5.28
N VAL A 100 11.43 1.26 4.38
CA VAL A 100 12.86 0.96 4.25
C VAL A 100 13.64 2.27 4.29
N GLN A 101 14.68 2.31 5.13
CA GLN A 101 15.59 3.44 5.25
C GLN A 101 17.02 3.01 4.94
N ALA A 102 17.75 3.88 4.26
CA ALA A 102 19.18 3.74 3.98
C ALA A 102 19.88 5.08 4.22
N ASP A 103 20.94 5.10 5.02
CA ASP A 103 21.66 6.31 5.44
C ASP A 103 20.69 7.41 5.92
N GLU A 104 19.79 7.05 6.85
CA GLU A 104 18.76 7.92 7.42
C GLU A 104 17.68 8.43 6.44
N LYS A 105 17.81 8.15 5.14
CA LYS A 105 16.83 8.50 4.11
C LYS A 105 15.82 7.39 3.92
N VAL A 106 14.53 7.74 3.94
CA VAL A 106 13.44 6.83 3.55
C VAL A 106 13.49 6.60 2.05
N ILE A 107 13.69 5.35 1.63
CA ILE A 107 13.72 4.95 0.21
C ILE A 107 12.47 4.19 -0.22
N TYR A 108 11.67 3.72 0.74
CA TYR A 108 10.37 3.10 0.53
C TYR A 108 9.48 3.37 1.73
N ASP A 109 8.20 3.64 1.47
CA ASP A 109 7.16 3.83 2.49
C ASP A 109 5.82 3.38 1.90
N GLU A 110 5.13 2.42 2.54
CA GLU A 110 3.85 1.89 2.08
C GLU A 110 2.75 2.96 1.97
N GLU A 111 2.91 4.09 2.66
CA GLU A 111 1.93 5.19 2.64
C GLU A 111 2.18 6.18 1.50
N ILE A 112 3.30 6.08 0.80
CA ILE A 112 3.70 6.97 -0.28
C ILE A 112 3.64 6.22 -1.60
N CYS A 113 2.92 6.76 -2.58
CA CYS A 113 2.90 6.17 -3.92
C CYS A 113 4.28 6.31 -4.57
N GLU A 114 4.84 5.19 -5.02
CA GLU A 114 6.13 5.07 -5.72
C GLU A 114 6.13 5.72 -7.11
N VAL A 115 4.96 5.90 -7.73
CA VAL A 115 4.83 6.57 -9.04
C VAL A 115 4.64 8.08 -8.87
N HIS A 116 3.71 8.47 -8.00
CA HIS A 116 3.24 9.85 -7.87
C HIS A 116 3.89 10.63 -6.72
N HIS A 117 4.65 9.95 -5.86
CA HIS A 117 5.36 10.52 -4.72
C HIS A 117 4.47 11.33 -3.77
N THR A 118 3.19 10.96 -3.68
CA THR A 118 2.19 11.58 -2.80
C THR A 118 1.76 10.61 -1.71
N ARG A 119 1.37 11.16 -0.56
CA ARG A 119 0.74 10.37 0.50
C ARG A 119 -0.60 9.81 0.02
N MET A 120 -0.80 8.54 0.26
CA MET A 120 -1.99 7.78 -0.10
C MET A 120 -3.03 7.80 1.01
N GLN A 121 -4.29 7.60 0.63
CA GLN A 121 -5.41 7.50 1.55
C GLN A 121 -5.64 6.05 1.97
N GLN A 122 -5.74 5.78 3.26
CA GLN A 122 -6.25 4.49 3.73
C GLN A 122 -7.75 4.37 3.44
N LYS A 123 -8.16 3.29 2.77
CA LYS A 123 -9.57 3.01 2.49
C LYS A 123 -9.89 1.55 2.79
N LYS A 124 -11.03 1.33 3.45
CA LYS A 124 -11.62 0.01 3.60
C LYS A 124 -12.35 -0.35 2.30
N VAL A 125 -11.90 -1.41 1.63
CA VAL A 125 -12.38 -1.84 0.32
C VAL A 125 -12.89 -3.28 0.38
N PRO A 126 -13.79 -3.70 -0.52
CA PRO A 126 -14.23 -5.09 -0.60
C PRO A 126 -13.11 -6.02 -1.07
N ILE A 127 -13.14 -7.25 -0.56
CA ILE A 127 -12.34 -8.36 -1.05
C ILE A 127 -13.21 -9.15 -2.02
N LEU A 128 -12.74 -9.30 -3.26
CA LEU A 128 -13.37 -10.13 -4.28
C LEU A 128 -12.69 -11.51 -4.30
N TYR A 129 -13.50 -12.56 -4.18
CA TYR A 129 -13.04 -13.95 -4.22
C TYR A 129 -13.48 -14.63 -5.52
N GLY A 130 -12.75 -15.66 -5.92
CA GLY A 130 -13.01 -16.44 -7.12
C GLY A 130 -12.17 -16.01 -8.32
N LEU A 131 -12.59 -16.43 -9.52
CA LEU A 131 -11.92 -16.08 -10.77
C LEU A 131 -12.32 -14.65 -11.19
N LEU A 132 -11.42 -13.70 -10.96
CA LEU A 132 -11.60 -12.31 -11.38
C LEU A 132 -11.16 -12.17 -12.84
N MET A 133 -12.13 -11.99 -13.73
CA MET A 133 -11.85 -11.68 -15.13
C MET A 133 -11.58 -10.18 -15.30
N ARG A 134 -10.45 -9.84 -15.90
CA ARG A 134 -10.15 -8.48 -16.33
C ARG A 134 -11.03 -8.11 -17.52
N SER A 135 -11.48 -6.87 -17.58
CA SER A 135 -12.13 -6.39 -18.80
C SER A 135 -11.09 -6.32 -19.92
N PRO A 136 -11.43 -6.64 -21.18
CA PRO A 136 -10.55 -6.42 -22.32
C PRO A 136 -10.16 -4.95 -22.53
N ASP A 137 -10.92 -4.02 -21.94
CA ASP A 137 -10.63 -2.59 -21.97
C ASP A 137 -9.70 -2.15 -20.82
N GLU A 138 -9.32 -3.08 -19.94
CA GLU A 138 -8.31 -2.82 -18.93
C GLU A 138 -6.90 -2.96 -19.52
N PRO A 139 -5.95 -2.15 -19.04
CA PRO A 139 -4.56 -2.24 -19.43
C PRO A 139 -4.00 -3.62 -19.09
N PRO A 140 -2.93 -4.07 -19.77
CA PRO A 140 -2.16 -5.22 -19.31
C PRO A 140 -1.75 -5.06 -17.83
N TRP A 141 -1.66 -6.16 -17.09
CA TRP A 141 -1.29 -6.14 -15.67
C TRP A 141 0.04 -5.41 -15.42
N GLU A 142 1.00 -5.56 -16.32
CA GLU A 142 2.31 -4.92 -16.25
C GLU A 142 2.22 -3.40 -16.35
N ASP A 143 1.40 -2.90 -17.29
CA ASP A 143 1.18 -1.47 -17.46
C ASP A 143 0.44 -0.89 -16.26
N GLU A 144 -0.51 -1.66 -15.70
CA GLU A 144 -1.20 -1.26 -14.49
C GLU A 144 -0.27 -1.11 -13.28
N GLN A 145 0.57 -2.10 -13.04
CA GLN A 145 1.55 -2.07 -11.94
C GLN A 145 2.57 -0.93 -12.11
N LYS A 146 2.94 -0.58 -13.34
CA LYS A 146 3.91 0.49 -13.61
C LYS A 146 3.31 1.88 -13.56
N LEU A 147 2.11 2.06 -14.10
CA LEU A 147 1.53 3.39 -14.34
C LEU A 147 0.57 3.83 -13.22
N PHE A 148 -0.17 2.90 -12.62
CA PHE A 148 -1.19 3.23 -11.60
C PHE A 148 -1.41 2.08 -10.60
N PRO A 149 -0.37 1.63 -9.89
CA PRO A 149 -0.41 0.44 -9.02
C PRO A 149 -1.47 0.54 -7.91
N HIS A 150 -1.78 1.76 -7.45
CA HIS A 150 -2.71 2.03 -6.33
C HIS A 150 -4.05 2.62 -6.75
N ARG A 151 -4.55 2.33 -7.96
CA ARG A 151 -5.89 2.80 -8.40
C ARG A 151 -7.05 1.94 -7.88
N ASN A 152 -6.81 0.65 -7.64
CA ASN A 152 -7.87 -0.34 -7.51
C ASN A 152 -8.54 -0.24 -6.14
N GLU A 153 -9.86 -0.03 -6.13
CA GLU A 153 -10.65 0.05 -4.89
C GLU A 153 -11.24 -1.31 -4.48
N VAL A 154 -10.56 -2.39 -4.87
CA VAL A 154 -10.92 -3.78 -4.56
C VAL A 154 -9.65 -4.58 -4.36
N VAL A 155 -9.70 -5.63 -3.53
CA VAL A 155 -8.58 -6.56 -3.32
C VAL A 155 -8.97 -7.95 -3.80
N SER A 156 -8.07 -8.65 -4.49
CA SER A 156 -8.26 -10.07 -4.79
C SER A 156 -7.99 -10.89 -3.54
N GLY A 157 -9.00 -11.63 -3.07
CA GLY A 157 -8.91 -12.54 -1.94
C GLY A 157 -8.44 -13.95 -2.31
N GLY A 158 -8.11 -14.18 -3.58
CA GLY A 158 -7.82 -15.50 -4.13
C GLY A 158 -9.06 -16.31 -4.51
N CYS A 159 -8.84 -17.57 -4.88
CA CYS A 159 -9.89 -18.43 -5.46
C CYS A 159 -10.93 -18.89 -4.43
N CYS A 160 -10.53 -19.14 -3.19
CA CYS A 160 -11.39 -19.69 -2.15
C CYS A 160 -11.94 -18.59 -1.25
N PRO A 161 -13.27 -18.44 -1.10
CA PRO A 161 -13.84 -17.46 -0.19
C PRO A 161 -13.42 -17.66 1.27
N LEU A 162 -12.92 -16.60 1.91
CA LEU A 162 -12.67 -16.55 3.35
C LEU A 162 -13.78 -15.73 4.05
N PRO A 163 -13.91 -15.83 5.40
CA PRO A 163 -14.91 -15.08 6.16
C PRO A 163 -14.80 -13.55 5.99
N GLU A 164 -13.59 -13.02 5.87
CA GLU A 164 -13.35 -11.58 5.74
C GLU A 164 -13.80 -11.07 4.38
N LYS A 165 -14.59 -10.00 4.36
CA LYS A 165 -15.13 -9.41 3.13
C LYS A 165 -14.52 -8.08 2.75
N THR A 166 -13.62 -7.55 3.59
CA THR A 166 -13.00 -6.24 3.39
C THR A 166 -11.55 -6.19 3.86
N GLU A 167 -10.75 -5.34 3.23
CA GLU A 167 -9.34 -5.04 3.55
C GLU A 167 -9.17 -3.53 3.69
N ILE A 168 -8.18 -3.07 4.47
CA ILE A 168 -7.71 -1.68 4.40
C ILE A 168 -6.51 -1.65 3.45
N ILE A 169 -6.59 -0.82 2.41
CA ILE A 169 -5.51 -0.58 1.45
C ILE A 169 -5.13 0.91 1.42
N TYR A 170 -3.98 1.21 0.83
CA TYR A 170 -3.58 2.57 0.48
C TYR A 170 -3.98 2.87 -0.96
N LEU A 171 -4.70 3.97 -1.16
CA LEU A 171 -5.16 4.44 -2.46
C LEU A 171 -4.50 5.74 -2.86
N CYS A 172 -4.06 5.81 -4.10
CA CYS A 172 -3.52 7.03 -4.69
C CYS A 172 -4.55 7.66 -5.63
N ASN A 173 -5.03 8.87 -5.28
CA ASN A 173 -5.96 9.61 -6.14
C ASN A 173 -5.36 9.97 -7.51
N GLN A 174 -4.04 10.18 -7.58
CA GLN A 174 -3.37 10.45 -8.85
C GLN A 174 -3.31 9.20 -9.74
N CYS A 175 -3.09 8.00 -9.18
CA CYS A 175 -3.21 6.74 -9.93
C CYS A 175 -4.60 6.59 -10.57
N LYS A 176 -5.67 6.96 -9.85
CA LYS A 176 -7.03 6.93 -10.39
C LYS A 176 -7.21 7.91 -11.55
N MET A 177 -6.71 9.14 -11.41
CA MET A 177 -6.77 10.14 -12.47
C MET A 177 -5.95 9.73 -13.70
N ALA A 178 -4.75 9.19 -13.50
CA ALA A 178 -3.88 8.69 -14.55
C ALA A 178 -4.55 7.54 -15.32
N TYR A 179 -5.19 6.61 -14.61
CA TYR A 179 -5.96 5.53 -15.22
C TYR A 179 -7.13 6.05 -16.07
N GLU A 180 -7.89 7.01 -15.55
CA GLU A 180 -9.01 7.62 -16.28
C GLU A 180 -8.53 8.33 -17.56
N GLN A 181 -7.38 8.99 -17.50
CA GLN A 181 -6.76 9.60 -18.68
C GLN A 181 -6.29 8.53 -19.68
N TRP A 182 -5.63 7.47 -19.20
CA TRP A 182 -5.21 6.34 -20.03
C TRP A 182 -6.41 5.72 -20.77
N ARG A 183 -7.52 5.49 -20.05
CA ARG A 183 -8.75 4.93 -20.62
C ARG A 183 -9.36 5.80 -21.71
N LYS A 184 -9.30 7.13 -21.58
CA LYS A 184 -9.76 8.06 -22.62
C LYS A 184 -8.90 7.99 -23.89
N GLN A 185 -7.62 7.70 -23.75
CA GLN A 185 -6.67 7.57 -24.87
C GLN A 185 -6.72 6.18 -25.53
N HIS A 186 -7.25 5.18 -24.82
CA HIS A 186 -7.38 3.80 -25.28
C HIS A 186 -8.87 3.39 -25.25
N PRO A 187 -9.75 4.05 -26.03
CA PRO A 187 -11.16 3.72 -26.05
C PRO A 187 -11.37 2.27 -26.49
N SER A 188 -12.33 1.60 -25.86
CA SER A 188 -12.73 0.24 -26.23
C SER A 188 -13.05 0.17 -27.72
N THR A 189 -12.48 -0.81 -28.41
CA THR A 189 -12.83 -1.11 -29.82
C THR A 189 -14.05 -2.03 -29.92
N ARG A 190 -14.72 -2.33 -28.80
CA ARG A 190 -15.81 -3.30 -28.75
C ARG A 190 -17.15 -2.60 -29.01
N LYS A 191 -17.79 -2.96 -30.13
CA LYS A 191 -19.21 -2.66 -30.42
C LYS A 191 -20.12 -3.65 -29.71
#